data_AF-A0A1Q7MJQ9-F1
#
_entry.id   AF-A0A1Q7MJQ9-F1
#
_cell.length_a   1.000
_cell.length_b   1.000
_cell.length_c   1.000
_cell.angle_alpha   90.00
_cell.angle_beta   90.00
_cell.angle_gamma   90.00
#
_symmetry.space_group_name_H-M   'P 1'
#
loop_
_entity.id
_entity.type
_entity.pdbx_description
1 polymer ?
#
loop_
_entity_poly.entity_id
_entity_poly.type
_entity_poly.pdbx_seq_one_letter_code
_entity_poly.pdbx_strand_id
1 'polypeptide(L)'
;MILTKRKTSLTTYTTPIFLVISFIVIVVLLEYRRAIGDSFDGLKGGSQVGLALAYTGSLLLVAAQFYTIVKRSAWIGFIKTVGGVRPWLSIHIALSFIGLIAVLVHAGFPYRFNSHDLLDHGLAGLTTWLLVASAASGVFGRYIYKRLPAMKKIFGYWKPSHLLITGLLFLAAIIHMITAFGN
;
A
#
# COMPACT_ATOMS: atom_id res chain seq x y z
N MET A 1 -14.32 -25.27 -60.13
CA MET A 1 -13.63 -25.25 -58.83
C MET A 1 -13.48 -23.79 -58.41
N ILE A 2 -14.33 -23.29 -57.49
CA ILE A 2 -14.35 -21.86 -57.10
C ILE A 2 -13.40 -21.68 -55.91
N LEU A 3 -12.33 -20.90 -56.09
CA LEU A 3 -11.42 -20.49 -55.02
C LEU A 3 -12.12 -19.45 -54.13
N THR A 4 -12.61 -19.88 -52.97
CA THR A 4 -13.12 -18.99 -51.94
C THR A 4 -11.96 -18.22 -51.30
N LYS A 5 -11.81 -16.94 -51.66
CA LYS A 5 -10.83 -16.03 -51.06
C LYS A 5 -11.21 -15.81 -49.59
N ARG A 6 -10.55 -16.50 -48.66
CA ARG A 6 -10.77 -16.36 -47.22
C ARG A 6 -10.52 -14.90 -46.83
N LYS A 7 -11.57 -14.16 -46.43
CA LYS A 7 -11.43 -12.80 -45.87
C LYS A 7 -10.70 -12.92 -44.54
N THR A 8 -9.41 -12.59 -44.53
CA THR A 8 -8.64 -12.46 -43.29
C THR A 8 -9.12 -11.19 -42.58
N SER A 9 -9.53 -11.35 -41.32
CA SER A 9 -9.90 -10.21 -40.48
C SER A 9 -8.65 -9.44 -40.10
N LEU A 10 -8.70 -8.11 -40.08
CA LEU A 10 -7.62 -7.26 -39.57
C LEU A 10 -7.19 -7.67 -38.15
N THR A 11 -8.11 -8.21 -37.36
CA THR A 11 -7.86 -8.74 -36.01
C THR A 11 -6.90 -9.92 -35.95
N THR A 12 -6.70 -10.65 -37.05
CA THR A 12 -5.76 -11.77 -37.15
C THR A 12 -4.31 -11.32 -37.03
N TYR A 13 -4.00 -10.08 -37.43
CA TYR A 13 -2.65 -9.52 -37.36
C TYR A 13 -2.47 -8.55 -36.19
N THR A 14 -3.49 -7.77 -35.83
CA THR A 14 -3.36 -6.80 -34.74
C THR A 14 -3.23 -7.45 -33.36
N THR A 15 -3.91 -8.58 -33.12
CA THR A 15 -3.84 -9.30 -31.84
C THR A 15 -2.45 -9.86 -31.55
N PRO A 16 -1.79 -10.63 -32.44
CA PRO A 16 -0.44 -11.11 -32.17
C PRO A 16 0.58 -9.97 -32.09
N ILE A 17 0.43 -8.91 -32.89
CA ILE A 17 1.28 -7.70 -32.79
C ILE A 17 1.13 -7.05 -31.41
N PHE A 18 -0.10 -6.86 -30.94
CA PHE A 18 -0.36 -6.31 -29.61
C PHE A 18 0.25 -7.16 -28.50
N LEU A 19 0.13 -8.50 -28.59
CA LEU A 19 0.71 -9.42 -27.61
C LEU A 19 2.23 -9.38 -27.63
N VAL A 20 2.86 -9.35 -28.81
CA VAL A 20 4.32 -9.25 -28.94
C VAL A 20 4.82 -7.91 -28.40
N ILE A 21 4.17 -6.81 -28.75
CA ILE A 21 4.53 -5.48 -28.21
C ILE A 21 4.35 -5.45 -26.69
N SER A 22 3.22 -5.97 -26.17
CA SER A 22 2.98 -6.04 -24.73
C SER A 22 4.03 -6.88 -24.02
N PHE A 23 4.41 -8.03 -24.60
CA PHE A 23 5.47 -8.88 -24.06
C PHE A 23 6.83 -8.18 -24.03
N ILE A 24 7.23 -7.51 -25.12
CA ILE A 24 8.46 -6.72 -25.19
C ILE A 24 8.45 -5.59 -24.15
N VAL A 25 7.35 -4.85 -24.06
CA VAL A 25 7.19 -3.78 -23.07
C VAL A 25 7.30 -4.34 -21.65
N ILE A 26 6.64 -5.47 -21.34
CA ILE A 26 6.75 -6.13 -20.04
C ILE A 26 8.20 -6.51 -19.75
N VAL A 27 8.91 -7.14 -20.68
CA VAL A 27 10.32 -7.53 -20.51
C VAL A 27 11.21 -6.31 -20.27
N VAL A 28 11.05 -5.23 -21.05
CA VAL A 28 11.80 -3.98 -20.87
C VAL A 28 11.52 -3.36 -19.49
N LEU A 29 10.27 -3.33 -19.06
CA LEU A 29 9.90 -2.83 -17.74
C LEU A 29 10.47 -3.68 -16.60
N LEU A 30 10.54 -5.01 -16.77
CA LEU A 30 11.14 -5.91 -15.78
C LEU A 30 12.65 -5.72 -15.68
N GLU A 31 13.35 -5.59 -16.81
CA GLU A 31 14.79 -5.30 -16.81
C GLU A 31 15.11 -3.92 -16.24
N TYR A 32 14.33 -2.90 -16.59
CA TYR A 32 14.45 -1.56 -16.02
C TYR A 32 14.24 -1.57 -14.50
N ARG A 33 13.20 -2.28 -14.02
CA ARG A 33 12.96 -2.49 -12.58
C ARG A 33 14.16 -3.16 -11.90
N ARG A 34 14.76 -4.17 -12.53
CA ARG A 34 15.94 -4.88 -12.00
C ARG A 34 17.15 -3.96 -11.93
N ALA A 35 17.47 -3.26 -13.02
CA ALA A 35 18.63 -2.37 -13.11
C ALA A 35 18.59 -1.24 -12.07
N ILE A 36 17.39 -0.70 -11.82
CA ILE A 36 17.20 0.35 -10.80
C ILE A 36 17.14 -0.24 -9.39
N GLY A 37 16.61 -1.45 -9.24
CA GLY A 37 16.47 -2.12 -7.94
C GLY A 37 17.79 -2.30 -7.19
N ASP A 38 18.90 -2.54 -7.89
CA ASP A 38 20.23 -2.65 -7.30
C ASP A 38 20.67 -1.35 -6.59
N SER A 39 20.24 -0.18 -7.11
CA SER A 39 20.54 1.12 -6.48
C SER A 39 19.81 1.32 -5.15
N PHE A 40 18.79 0.52 -4.85
CA PHE A 40 17.94 0.64 -3.66
C PHE A 40 18.22 -0.42 -2.59
N ASP A 41 19.20 -1.31 -2.80
CA ASP A 41 19.54 -2.36 -1.84
C ASP A 41 20.00 -1.82 -0.48
N GLY A 42 20.63 -0.65 -0.47
CA GLY A 42 21.02 0.01 0.79
C GLY A 42 19.85 0.55 1.60
N LEU A 43 18.62 0.60 1.05
CA LEU A 43 17.44 1.14 1.73
C LEU A 43 16.44 0.07 2.18
N LYS A 44 16.57 -1.18 1.69
CA LYS A 44 15.66 -2.28 2.05
C LYS A 44 16.06 -2.94 3.37
N GLY A 45 15.18 -3.78 3.90
CA GLY A 45 15.41 -4.62 5.08
C GLY A 45 16.70 -5.44 4.96
N GLY A 46 17.39 -5.62 6.08
CA GLY A 46 18.73 -6.22 6.14
C GLY A 46 19.88 -5.21 6.09
N SER A 47 19.61 -3.93 5.79
CA SER A 47 20.57 -2.82 5.87
C SER A 47 20.32 -1.93 7.10
N GLN A 48 21.35 -1.19 7.56
CA GLN A 48 21.20 -0.25 8.67
C GLN A 48 20.22 0.89 8.36
N VAL A 49 20.30 1.45 7.14
CA VAL A 49 19.38 2.53 6.71
C VAL A 49 17.97 1.99 6.56
N GLY A 50 17.80 0.79 6.00
CA GLY A 50 16.50 0.12 5.94
C GLY A 50 15.91 -0.11 7.34
N LEU A 51 16.72 -0.49 8.33
CA LEU A 51 16.25 -0.64 9.71
C LEU A 51 15.82 0.70 10.33
N ALA A 52 16.56 1.78 10.09
CA ALA A 52 16.17 3.13 10.51
C ALA A 52 14.82 3.53 9.89
N LEU A 53 14.62 3.27 8.60
CA LEU A 53 13.35 3.48 7.91
C LEU A 53 12.21 2.66 8.52
N ALA A 54 12.47 1.41 8.93
CA ALA A 54 11.49 0.57 9.62
C ALA A 54 11.04 1.19 10.94
N TYR A 55 11.97 1.60 11.80
CA TYR A 55 11.66 2.19 13.09
C TYR A 55 10.96 3.55 12.95
N THR A 56 11.51 4.45 12.13
CA THR A 56 10.90 5.76 11.90
C THR A 56 9.51 5.62 11.29
N GLY A 57 9.38 4.80 10.24
CA GLY A 57 8.11 4.58 9.57
C GLY A 57 7.05 3.98 10.50
N SER A 58 7.41 2.95 11.27
CA SER A 58 6.50 2.32 12.24
C SER A 58 6.08 3.27 13.34
N LEU A 59 7.01 4.08 13.88
CA LEU A 59 6.70 5.09 14.89
C LEU A 59 5.70 6.12 14.36
N LEU A 60 5.87 6.59 13.12
CA LEU A 60 4.93 7.53 12.49
C LEU A 60 3.55 6.90 12.28
N LEU A 61 3.47 5.63 11.87
CA LEU A 61 2.21 4.90 11.71
C LEU A 61 1.47 4.73 13.06
N VAL A 62 2.19 4.44 14.14
CA VAL A 62 1.63 4.39 15.50
C VAL A 62 1.19 5.78 15.96
N ALA A 63 2.03 6.80 15.78
CA ALA A 63 1.71 8.18 16.12
C ALA A 63 0.46 8.69 15.37
N ALA A 64 0.26 8.26 14.12
CA ALA A 64 -0.94 8.58 13.37
C ALA A 64 -2.24 8.08 14.04
N GLN A 65 -2.18 7.02 14.86
CA GLN A 65 -3.36 6.46 15.54
C GLN A 65 -3.87 7.35 16.68
N PHE A 66 -3.08 8.32 17.14
CA PHE A 66 -3.53 9.31 18.14
C PHE A 66 -4.79 10.06 17.70
N TYR A 67 -5.02 10.21 16.40
CA TYR A 67 -6.29 10.75 15.89
C TYR A 67 -7.51 9.98 16.38
N THR A 68 -7.44 8.64 16.47
CA THR A 68 -8.56 7.83 16.97
C THR A 68 -8.82 8.10 18.44
N ILE A 69 -7.76 8.27 19.25
CA ILE A 69 -7.85 8.64 20.66
C ILE A 69 -8.51 10.00 20.78
N VAL A 70 -7.97 11.02 20.10
CA VAL A 70 -8.49 12.39 20.12
C VAL A 70 -9.97 12.42 19.72
N LYS A 71 -10.33 11.76 18.61
CA LYS A 71 -11.71 11.71 18.11
C LYS A 71 -12.68 11.03 19.09
N ARG A 72 -12.24 10.04 19.87
CA ARG A 72 -13.08 9.26 20.79
C ARG A 72 -13.01 9.76 22.24
N SER A 73 -12.01 10.57 22.59
CA SER A 73 -11.79 11.06 23.95
C SER A 73 -12.82 12.11 24.37
N ALA A 74 -13.13 12.14 25.67
CA ALA A 74 -13.98 13.14 26.31
C ALA A 74 -13.29 14.52 26.49
N TRP A 75 -12.08 14.71 25.95
CA TRP A 75 -11.30 15.95 26.01
C TRP A 75 -11.83 17.03 25.06
N ILE A 76 -13.15 17.17 25.02
CA ILE A 76 -13.90 18.04 24.11
C ILE A 76 -13.49 19.51 24.31
N GLY A 77 -13.11 19.90 25.53
CA GLY A 77 -12.64 21.26 25.84
C GLY A 77 -11.31 21.61 25.17
N PHE A 78 -10.26 20.80 25.41
CA PHE A 78 -8.93 21.01 24.82
C PHE A 78 -8.97 20.86 23.29
N ILE A 79 -9.71 19.88 22.76
CA ILE A 79 -9.78 19.68 21.31
C ILE A 79 -10.43 20.87 20.60
N LYS A 80 -11.39 21.55 21.23
CA LYS A 80 -12.00 22.77 20.67
C LYS A 80 -11.03 23.95 20.62
N THR A 81 -10.09 24.09 21.57
CA THR A 81 -9.12 25.20 21.58
C THR A 81 -8.02 25.03 20.53
N VAL A 82 -7.65 23.80 20.18
CA VAL A 82 -6.70 23.50 19.08
C VAL A 82 -7.37 23.29 17.70
N GLY A 83 -8.52 23.93 17.45
CA GLY A 83 -9.16 23.94 16.13
C GLY A 83 -10.02 22.71 15.79
N GLY A 84 -10.40 21.93 16.79
CA GLY A 84 -11.30 20.78 16.65
C GLY A 84 -10.61 19.54 16.06
N VAL A 85 -11.40 18.61 15.52
CA VAL A 85 -10.89 17.31 15.01
C VAL A 85 -10.21 17.42 13.63
N ARG A 86 -10.41 18.53 12.90
CA ARG A 86 -9.91 18.69 11.51
C ARG A 86 -8.38 18.73 11.40
N PRO A 87 -7.63 19.47 12.23
CA PRO A 87 -6.16 19.44 12.21
C PRO A 87 -5.60 18.05 12.52
N TRP A 88 -6.17 17.36 13.52
CA TRP A 88 -5.78 16.00 13.88
C TRP A 88 -5.97 14.98 12.75
N LEU A 89 -7.05 15.11 11.96
CA LEU A 89 -7.21 14.29 10.76
C LEU A 89 -6.13 14.59 9.72
N SER A 90 -5.70 15.85 9.59
CA SER A 90 -4.64 16.24 8.66
C SER A 90 -3.28 15.69 9.10
N ILE A 91 -2.98 15.77 10.40
CA ILE A 91 -1.79 15.16 11.03
C ILE A 91 -1.80 13.65 10.82
N HIS A 92 -2.92 12.97 11.10
CA HIS A 92 -3.06 11.52 10.86
C HIS A 92 -2.71 11.14 9.42
N ILE A 93 -3.22 11.88 8.44
CA ILE A 93 -2.97 11.61 7.03
C ILE A 93 -1.49 11.85 6.70
N ALA A 94 -0.91 12.96 7.13
CA ALA A 94 0.49 13.27 6.88
C ALA A 94 1.43 12.21 7.47
N LEU A 95 1.27 11.88 8.76
CA LEU A 95 2.05 10.84 9.42
C LEU A 95 1.84 9.47 8.78
N SER A 96 0.61 9.13 8.40
CA SER A 96 0.31 7.85 7.73
C SER A 96 1.00 7.75 6.37
N PHE A 97 1.03 8.82 5.58
CA PHE A 97 1.68 8.82 4.27
C PHE A 97 3.21 8.78 4.39
N ILE A 98 3.81 9.57 5.30
CA ILE A 98 5.26 9.55 5.50
C ILE A 98 5.68 8.17 6.04
N GLY A 99 4.95 7.64 7.03
CA GLY A 99 5.18 6.30 7.57
C GLY A 99 5.01 5.20 6.53
N LEU A 100 3.97 5.27 5.70
CA LEU A 100 3.74 4.37 4.56
C LEU A 100 4.94 4.33 3.62
N ILE A 101 5.42 5.50 3.18
CA ILE A 101 6.54 5.59 2.24
C ILE A 101 7.81 4.99 2.89
N ALA A 102 8.12 5.37 4.13
CA ALA A 102 9.30 4.85 4.83
C ALA A 102 9.27 3.31 4.97
N VAL A 103 8.14 2.73 5.38
CA VAL A 103 8.00 1.28 5.53
C VAL A 103 7.97 0.56 4.18
N LEU A 104 7.38 1.14 3.13
CA LEU A 104 7.44 0.56 1.78
C LEU A 104 8.87 0.54 1.23
N VAL A 105 9.64 1.61 1.44
CA VAL A 105 11.05 1.65 1.05
C VAL A 105 11.84 0.60 1.84
N HIS A 106 11.62 0.48 3.15
CA HIS A 106 12.19 -0.59 3.97
C HIS A 106 11.82 -1.99 3.42
N ALA A 107 10.57 -2.21 3.01
CA ALA A 107 10.15 -3.48 2.41
C ALA A 107 10.79 -3.75 1.02
N GLY A 108 11.56 -2.80 0.47
CA GLY A 108 12.07 -2.86 -0.89
C GLY A 108 10.98 -2.68 -1.94
N PHE A 109 9.80 -2.19 -1.57
CA PHE A 109 8.68 -2.00 -2.48
C PHE A 109 8.90 -0.76 -3.38
N PRO A 110 8.58 -0.81 -4.68
CA PRO A 110 8.15 -1.98 -5.45
C PRO A 110 9.32 -2.75 -6.11
N TYR A 111 10.57 -2.29 -5.99
CA TYR A 111 11.68 -2.73 -6.85
C TYR A 111 12.35 -4.05 -6.45
N ARG A 112 12.45 -4.33 -5.14
CA ARG A 112 13.09 -5.51 -4.54
C ARG A 112 12.13 -6.35 -3.68
N PHE A 113 10.88 -5.92 -3.55
CA PHE A 113 9.86 -6.62 -2.77
C PHE A 113 9.44 -7.94 -3.45
N ASN A 114 9.43 -9.02 -2.67
CA ASN A 114 8.92 -10.33 -3.06
C ASN A 114 7.41 -10.38 -2.86
N SER A 115 6.66 -9.92 -3.85
CA SER A 115 5.22 -9.73 -3.75
C SER A 115 4.37 -11.00 -3.59
N HIS A 116 4.93 -12.16 -3.94
CA HIS A 116 4.23 -13.43 -3.99
C HIS A 116 4.34 -14.22 -2.68
N ASP A 117 5.34 -13.94 -1.84
CA ASP A 117 5.49 -14.61 -0.55
C ASP A 117 4.92 -13.75 0.57
N LEU A 118 3.87 -14.25 1.22
CA LEU A 118 3.18 -13.53 2.29
C LEU A 118 3.80 -13.80 3.66
N LEU A 119 4.42 -14.96 3.87
CA LEU A 119 4.81 -15.44 5.19
C LEU A 119 6.33 -15.38 5.42
N ASP A 120 7.12 -15.20 4.36
CA ASP A 120 8.56 -15.09 4.45
C ASP A 120 9.03 -13.96 5.39
N HIS A 121 10.19 -14.20 6.02
CA HIS A 121 10.83 -13.31 6.99
C HIS A 121 9.87 -12.74 8.04
N GLY A 122 9.01 -13.59 8.60
CA GLY A 122 8.09 -13.19 9.65
C GLY A 122 6.91 -12.36 9.15
N LEU A 123 6.17 -12.83 8.14
CA LEU A 123 5.02 -12.10 7.58
C LEU A 123 5.36 -10.76 6.90
N ALA A 124 6.58 -10.56 6.42
CA ALA A 124 7.01 -9.29 5.83
C ALA A 124 6.15 -8.92 4.60
N GLY A 125 5.88 -9.89 3.74
CA GLY A 125 5.02 -9.73 2.57
C GLY A 125 3.58 -9.40 2.92
N LEU A 126 2.97 -10.17 3.84
CA LEU A 126 1.62 -9.93 4.32
C LEU A 126 1.47 -8.54 4.95
N THR A 127 2.42 -8.14 5.79
CA THR A 127 2.43 -6.82 6.44
C THR A 127 2.48 -5.70 5.42
N THR A 128 3.32 -5.84 4.39
CA THR A 128 3.43 -4.86 3.28
C THR A 128 2.12 -4.73 2.51
N TRP A 129 1.45 -5.85 2.20
CA TRP A 129 0.17 -5.81 1.50
C TRP A 129 -0.96 -5.23 2.36
N LEU A 130 -1.00 -5.55 3.65
CA LEU A 130 -1.95 -4.94 4.59
C LEU A 130 -1.72 -3.42 4.71
N LEU A 131 -0.47 -2.97 4.65
CA LEU A 131 -0.11 -1.55 4.67
C LEU A 131 -0.64 -0.84 3.43
N VAL A 132 -0.41 -1.40 2.24
CA VAL A 132 -0.95 -0.87 0.97
C VAL A 132 -2.48 -0.88 0.99
N ALA A 133 -3.11 -1.97 1.44
CA ALA A 133 -4.56 -2.09 1.50
C ALA A 133 -5.19 -1.09 2.47
N SER A 134 -4.59 -0.89 3.65
CA SER A 134 -5.04 0.12 4.62
C SER A 134 -4.95 1.53 4.04
N ALA A 135 -3.81 1.89 3.44
CA ALA A 135 -3.62 3.20 2.81
C ALA A 135 -4.63 3.45 1.68
N ALA A 136 -4.78 2.49 0.76
CA ALA A 136 -5.73 2.57 -0.34
C ALA A 136 -7.17 2.73 0.17
N SER A 137 -7.56 1.94 1.18
CA SER A 137 -8.88 2.03 1.83
C SER A 137 -9.13 3.40 2.48
N GLY A 138 -8.11 3.99 3.11
CA GLY A 138 -8.18 5.33 3.71
C GLY A 138 -8.38 6.44 2.68
N VAL A 139 -7.61 6.42 1.59
CA VAL A 139 -7.74 7.37 0.47
C VAL A 139 -9.11 7.26 -0.18
N PHE A 140 -9.54 6.01 -0.46
CA PHE A 140 -10.85 5.73 -1.05
C PHE A 140 -11.99 6.28 -0.17
N GLY A 141 -11.95 6.02 1.13
CA GLY A 141 -12.96 6.49 2.08
C GLY A 141 -12.99 8.00 2.28
N ARG A 142 -11.86 8.71 2.12
CA ARG A 142 -11.83 10.17 2.28
C ARG A 142 -12.30 10.92 1.04
N TYR A 143 -11.85 10.51 -0.14
CA TYR A 143 -11.98 11.32 -1.35
C TYR A 143 -12.98 10.77 -2.37
N ILE A 144 -13.07 9.45 -2.51
CA ILE A 144 -13.94 8.81 -3.50
C ILE A 144 -15.35 8.62 -2.91
N TYR A 145 -15.43 8.11 -1.68
CA TYR A 145 -16.70 7.87 -0.98
C TYR A 145 -17.60 9.10 -0.90
N LYS A 146 -17.06 10.26 -0.53
CA LYS A 146 -17.86 11.50 -0.34
C LYS A 146 -18.55 11.98 -1.63
N ARG A 147 -18.16 11.44 -2.79
CA ARG A 147 -18.65 11.87 -4.10
C ARG A 147 -19.57 10.86 -4.79
N LEU A 148 -19.84 9.68 -4.21
CA LEU A 148 -20.65 8.62 -4.82
C LEU A 148 -21.90 8.26 -3.99
N PRO A 149 -23.05 8.93 -4.21
CA PRO A 149 -24.29 8.69 -3.47
C PRO A 149 -24.87 7.28 -3.67
N ALA A 150 -24.68 6.69 -4.85
CA ALA A 150 -25.28 5.41 -5.26
C ALA A 150 -24.79 4.19 -4.45
N MET A 151 -23.67 4.31 -3.75
CA MET A 151 -23.04 3.17 -3.07
C MET A 151 -23.15 3.25 -1.53
N LYS A 152 -23.95 4.19 -1.00
CA LYS A 152 -24.13 4.41 0.46
C LYS A 152 -24.42 3.13 1.26
N LYS A 153 -25.21 2.20 0.72
CA LYS A 153 -25.66 0.97 1.41
C LYS A 153 -24.53 -0.06 1.58
N ILE A 154 -23.74 -0.31 0.53
CA ILE A 154 -22.54 -1.16 0.58
C ILE A 154 -21.46 -0.51 1.45
N PHE A 155 -21.40 0.83 1.46
CA PHE A 155 -20.38 1.57 2.20
C PHE A 155 -20.64 1.80 3.69
N GLY A 156 -21.78 1.33 4.24
CA GLY A 156 -21.96 1.21 5.68
C GLY A 156 -20.87 0.36 6.35
N TYR A 157 -20.29 -0.56 5.58
CA TYR A 157 -19.20 -1.44 6.02
C TYR A 157 -17.80 -0.85 5.83
N TRP A 158 -17.62 0.29 5.16
CA TRP A 158 -16.27 0.84 4.89
C TRP A 158 -15.48 1.08 6.17
N LYS A 159 -16.08 1.79 7.14
CA LYS A 159 -15.39 2.13 8.39
C LYS A 159 -14.97 0.89 9.19
N PRO A 160 -15.85 -0.10 9.46
CA PRO A 160 -15.42 -1.31 10.15
C PRO A 160 -14.39 -2.10 9.34
N SER A 161 -14.51 -2.21 8.02
CA SER A 161 -13.50 -2.88 7.18
C SER A 161 -12.14 -2.18 7.23
N HIS A 162 -12.08 -0.85 7.13
CA HIS A 162 -10.83 -0.09 7.23
C HIS A 162 -10.17 -0.26 8.60
N LEU A 163 -10.95 -0.23 9.68
CA LEU A 163 -10.46 -0.49 11.03
C LEU A 163 -9.95 -1.93 11.19
N LEU A 164 -10.65 -2.91 10.62
CA LEU A 164 -10.23 -4.32 10.64
C LEU A 164 -8.91 -4.52 9.90
N ILE A 165 -8.79 -4.02 8.67
CA ILE A 165 -7.54 -4.11 7.87
C ILE A 165 -6.38 -3.43 8.61
N THR A 166 -6.63 -2.26 9.21
CA THR A 166 -5.61 -1.54 9.98
C THR A 166 -5.23 -2.27 11.27
N GLY A 167 -6.18 -2.89 11.96
CA GLY A 167 -5.89 -3.74 13.12
C GLY A 167 -5.05 -4.96 12.75
N LEU A 168 -5.38 -5.64 11.64
CA LEU A 168 -4.60 -6.75 11.12
C LEU A 168 -3.19 -6.31 10.70
N LEU A 169 -3.05 -5.13 10.09
CA LEU A 169 -1.75 -4.55 9.76
C LEU A 169 -0.86 -4.43 11.00
N PHE A 170 -1.34 -3.80 12.07
CA PHE A 170 -0.55 -3.63 13.28
C PHE A 170 -0.21 -4.97 13.94
N LEU A 171 -1.15 -5.93 13.94
CA LEU A 171 -0.89 -7.27 14.43
C LEU A 171 0.22 -7.97 13.64
N ALA A 172 0.12 -7.97 12.30
CA ALA A 172 1.12 -8.57 11.43
C ALA A 172 2.49 -7.88 11.58
N ALA A 173 2.50 -6.55 11.71
CA ALA A 173 3.73 -5.78 11.94
C ALA A 173 4.40 -6.13 13.27
N ILE A 174 3.63 -6.33 14.35
CA ILE A 174 4.18 -6.78 15.64
C ILE A 174 4.80 -8.17 15.51
N ILE A 175 4.10 -9.12 14.87
CA ILE A 175 4.61 -10.47 14.64
C ILE A 175 5.89 -10.40 13.80
N HIS A 176 5.90 -9.58 12.75
CA HIS A 176 7.07 -9.36 11.91
C HIS A 176 8.26 -8.83 12.71
N MET A 177 8.07 -7.80 13.54
CA MET A 177 9.14 -7.29 14.38
C MET A 177 9.69 -8.36 15.34
N ILE A 178 8.82 -9.14 15.99
CA ILE A 178 9.26 -10.17 16.96
C ILE A 178 10.04 -11.29 16.25
N THR A 179 9.59 -11.71 15.08
CA THR A 179 10.16 -12.85 14.35
C THR A 179 11.32 -12.48 13.44
N ALA A 180 11.41 -11.22 12.99
CA ALA A 180 12.51 -10.74 12.16
C ALA A 180 13.79 -10.46 12.96
N PHE A 181 13.68 -10.16 14.26
CA PHE A 181 14.83 -9.99 15.17
C PHE A 181 15.07 -11.21 16.08
N GLY A 182 14.17 -12.19 16.07
CA GLY A 182 14.28 -13.41 16.86
C GLY A 182 15.23 -14.43 16.23
N ASN A 183 16.53 -14.23 16.42
CA ASN A 183 17.51 -15.31 16.54
C ASN A 183 17.91 -15.42 18.01
#